data_AF-A0A959S3M7-F1
#
_entry.id   AF-A0A959S3M7-F1
#
_cell.length_a   1.000
_cell.length_b   1.000
_cell.length_c   1.000
_cell.angle_alpha   90.00
_cell.angle_beta   90.00
_cell.angle_gamma   90.00
#
_symmetry.space_group_name_H-M   'P 1'
#
loop_
_entity.id
_entity.type
_entity.pdbx_description
1 polymer ?
#
loop_
_entity_poly.entity_id
_entity_poly.type
_entity_poly.pdbx_seq_one_letter_code
_entity_poly.pdbx_strand_id
1 'polypeptide(L)'
;MQKPTTSWVATVVATCLIHFVASAQGDLFLGSPVQPSPTDSVASLSFHGDYMDMSGGYQIGDTVADFQIYDLEGNGFRLSDHYAGNKYIVLSSVSASCVRFVTSFNVEPGANNHWEAYDFMVETQDELEWVFIYGPEAHPGDLENCTSNCPPVTITAPNGDTLFQHQIYQDRIDAASLWMDITQEDTLTFDWQWPLYLDNPQNEVYDHFFERPFGCLVVDCSGVVVWRGDWTAQYLESEGMQILEELMADGFQQCGYPPICDGLDSDGDGYCDDYEIEEGMDPFDACVPNGEDTDGDGYCDVSEILEGWDPENPCDPDNTDSDNDGTCDQQEIIDGTDPFVNENVVNVSEFTSVQFSVYPNPTDGLLTWEAADEIAFVEINDLTGKLVFEGVPNNRTLDISMLPAGAYVMHLRGMDGQYHICRMARK
;
A
#
# COMPACT_ATOMS: atom_id res chain seq x y z
N MET A 1 -42.01 -16.89 -55.95
CA MET A 1 -40.59 -17.10 -55.64
C MET A 1 -40.02 -15.78 -55.16
N GLN A 2 -40.11 -15.54 -53.86
CA GLN A 2 -39.65 -14.34 -53.18
C GLN A 2 -38.60 -14.81 -52.18
N LYS A 3 -37.37 -14.30 -52.30
CA LYS A 3 -36.26 -14.61 -51.40
C LYS A 3 -36.58 -14.08 -50.00
N PRO A 4 -36.33 -14.82 -48.91
CA PRO A 4 -36.42 -14.27 -47.57
C PRO A 4 -35.09 -13.60 -47.19
N THR A 5 -35.20 -12.36 -46.72
CA THR A 5 -34.16 -11.60 -46.03
C THR A 5 -34.18 -11.98 -44.55
N THR A 6 -33.11 -12.57 -44.03
CA THR A 6 -32.88 -12.75 -42.59
C THR A 6 -32.31 -11.46 -42.00
N SER A 7 -33.08 -10.83 -41.12
CA SER A 7 -32.69 -9.72 -40.25
C SER A 7 -32.17 -10.31 -38.94
N TRP A 8 -30.89 -10.13 -38.64
CA TRP A 8 -30.35 -10.36 -37.31
C TRP A 8 -30.46 -9.06 -36.50
N VAL A 9 -31.18 -9.12 -35.39
CA VAL A 9 -31.24 -8.05 -34.38
C VAL A 9 -29.98 -8.18 -33.53
N ALA A 10 -29.08 -7.20 -33.60
CA ALA A 10 -27.97 -7.07 -32.67
C ALA A 10 -28.45 -6.29 -31.44
N THR A 11 -28.59 -6.97 -30.31
CA THR A 11 -28.80 -6.34 -29.00
C THR A 11 -27.45 -5.83 -28.50
N VAL A 12 -27.29 -4.51 -28.45
CA VAL A 12 -26.16 -3.87 -27.75
C VAL A 12 -26.55 -3.76 -26.29
N VAL A 13 -25.93 -4.58 -25.43
CA VAL A 13 -25.90 -4.35 -23.98
C VAL A 13 -24.64 -3.56 -23.69
N ALA A 14 -24.80 -2.28 -23.38
CA ALA A 14 -23.72 -1.44 -22.87
C ALA A 14 -23.67 -1.62 -21.35
N THR A 15 -22.73 -2.41 -20.86
CA THR A 15 -22.38 -2.46 -19.44
C THR A 15 -21.34 -1.38 -19.17
N CYS A 16 -21.76 -0.34 -18.44
CA CYS A 16 -20.89 0.67 -17.86
C CYS A 16 -20.14 0.02 -16.69
N LEU A 17 -18.86 -0.29 -16.86
CA LEU A 17 -17.95 -0.63 -15.77
C LEU A 17 -17.38 0.68 -15.21
N ILE A 18 -17.96 1.13 -14.10
CA ILE A 18 -17.33 2.13 -13.23
C ILE A 18 -16.29 1.37 -12.42
N HIS A 19 -15.00 1.63 -12.66
CA HIS A 19 -13.93 1.16 -11.80
C HIS A 19 -13.94 2.02 -10.53
N PHE A 20 -14.40 1.44 -9.43
CA PHE A 20 -13.91 1.80 -8.11
C PHE A 20 -12.60 1.04 -7.92
N VAL A 21 -11.49 1.76 -7.76
CA VAL A 21 -10.27 1.20 -7.19
C VAL A 21 -10.44 1.36 -5.69
N ALA A 22 -10.88 0.30 -5.02
CA ALA A 22 -10.66 0.11 -3.60
C ALA A 22 -9.35 -0.69 -3.50
N SER A 23 -8.38 -0.16 -2.75
CA SER A 23 -7.15 -0.87 -2.39
C SER A 23 -7.51 -1.96 -1.39
N ALA A 24 -7.76 -3.17 -1.89
CA ALA A 24 -7.65 -4.39 -1.10
C ALA A 24 -6.24 -4.94 -1.34
N GLN A 25 -5.32 -4.68 -0.41
CA GLN A 25 -3.94 -5.18 -0.43
C GLN A 25 -3.68 -6.16 0.72
N GLY A 26 -4.69 -6.97 1.10
CA GLY A 26 -4.58 -7.98 2.16
C GLY A 26 -4.10 -9.38 1.72
N ASP A 27 -4.15 -9.75 0.43
CA ASP A 27 -4.07 -11.17 0.01
C ASP A 27 -3.02 -11.51 -1.06
N LEU A 28 -2.17 -10.57 -1.47
CA LEU A 28 -1.27 -10.80 -2.60
C LEU A 28 0.04 -11.46 -2.14
N PHE A 29 0.21 -12.75 -2.47
CA PHE A 29 1.49 -13.46 -2.36
C PHE A 29 2.13 -13.62 -3.74
N LEU A 30 3.40 -13.24 -3.87
CA LEU A 30 4.15 -13.32 -5.14
C LEU A 30 5.12 -14.51 -5.16
N GLY A 31 5.24 -15.14 -6.32
CA GLY A 31 6.10 -16.31 -6.50
C GLY A 31 5.48 -17.61 -6.01
N SER A 32 6.33 -18.53 -5.56
CA SER A 32 5.94 -19.90 -5.25
C SER A 32 6.80 -20.47 -4.12
N PRO A 33 6.23 -21.24 -3.17
CA PRO A 33 6.98 -21.99 -2.14
C PRO A 33 7.87 -23.10 -2.70
N VAL A 34 7.81 -23.35 -4.01
CA VAL A 34 8.67 -24.30 -4.72
C VAL A 34 9.54 -23.54 -5.72
N GLN A 35 10.85 -23.80 -5.68
CA GLN A 35 11.82 -23.23 -6.61
C GLN A 35 11.43 -23.51 -8.07
N PRO A 36 11.43 -22.49 -8.95
CA PRO A 36 11.15 -22.69 -10.36
C PRO A 36 12.13 -23.66 -11.03
N SER A 37 11.62 -24.45 -11.98
CA SER A 37 12.45 -25.32 -12.80
C SER A 37 13.23 -24.48 -13.81
N PRO A 38 14.51 -24.79 -14.11
CA PRO A 38 15.27 -24.08 -15.13
C PRO A 38 14.61 -24.06 -16.52
N THR A 39 13.71 -25.01 -16.80
CA THR A 39 12.96 -25.09 -18.06
C THR A 39 11.68 -24.26 -18.09
N ASP A 40 11.30 -23.65 -16.97
CA ASP A 40 10.07 -22.87 -16.89
C ASP A 40 10.16 -21.63 -17.78
N SER A 41 9.07 -21.30 -18.46
CA SER A 41 9.01 -20.14 -19.35
C SER A 41 8.92 -18.85 -18.54
N VAL A 42 9.74 -17.87 -18.90
CA VAL A 42 9.69 -16.53 -18.32
C VAL A 42 8.67 -15.69 -19.09
N ALA A 43 7.82 -14.99 -18.36
CA ALA A 43 6.80 -14.11 -18.91
C ALA A 43 7.46 -12.92 -19.64
N SER A 44 6.80 -12.45 -20.69
CA SER A 44 7.19 -11.20 -21.34
C SER A 44 7.00 -10.03 -20.39
N LEU A 45 7.90 -9.04 -20.46
CA LEU A 45 7.84 -7.88 -19.59
C LEU A 45 6.57 -7.05 -19.83
N SER A 46 5.95 -6.66 -18.72
CA SER A 46 4.83 -5.72 -18.69
C SER A 46 5.31 -4.32 -19.07
N PHE A 47 4.45 -3.52 -19.72
CA PHE A 47 4.74 -2.12 -20.02
C PHE A 47 4.36 -1.26 -18.82
N HIS A 48 5.35 -0.69 -18.13
CA HIS A 48 5.15 0.15 -16.93
C HIS A 48 5.40 1.64 -17.16
N GLY A 49 5.85 2.02 -18.35
CA GLY A 49 6.05 3.41 -18.70
C GLY A 49 7.10 3.63 -19.77
N ASP A 50 7.24 4.88 -20.17
CA ASP A 50 8.28 5.31 -21.09
C ASP A 50 9.66 5.25 -20.41
N TYR A 51 10.73 5.36 -21.22
CA TYR A 51 12.09 5.47 -20.68
C TYR A 51 12.20 6.59 -19.63
N MET A 52 12.71 6.25 -18.44
CA MET A 52 12.84 7.11 -17.26
C MET A 52 11.52 7.39 -16.52
N ASP A 53 10.46 6.63 -16.80
CA ASP A 53 9.29 6.60 -15.93
C ASP A 53 9.62 5.82 -14.67
N MET A 54 9.83 6.58 -13.59
CA MET A 54 10.15 6.04 -12.26
C MET A 54 8.94 6.19 -11.32
N SER A 55 7.72 6.37 -11.83
CA SER A 55 6.56 6.60 -10.97
C SER A 55 5.98 5.31 -10.36
N GLY A 56 6.15 4.18 -11.04
CA GLY A 56 5.59 2.87 -10.71
C GLY A 56 6.09 2.21 -9.42
N GLY A 57 5.66 0.96 -9.19
CA GLY A 57 5.98 0.17 -8.00
C GLY A 57 5.40 0.70 -6.68
N TYR A 58 5.77 0.08 -5.57
CA TYR A 58 5.35 0.51 -4.23
C TYR A 58 5.90 1.90 -3.87
N GLN A 59 5.07 2.67 -3.18
CA GLN A 59 5.33 4.03 -2.70
C GLN A 59 5.64 4.04 -1.20
N ILE A 60 6.22 5.14 -0.71
CA ILE A 60 6.43 5.31 0.74
C ILE A 60 5.07 5.27 1.45
N GLY A 61 4.97 4.43 2.47
CA GLY A 61 3.76 4.19 3.25
C GLY A 61 2.88 3.05 2.74
N ASP A 62 3.20 2.45 1.58
CA ASP A 62 2.49 1.26 1.11
C ASP A 62 2.97 0.03 1.90
N THR A 63 2.04 -0.87 2.22
CA THR A 63 2.35 -2.23 2.68
C THR A 63 2.63 -3.11 1.48
N VAL A 64 3.81 -3.75 1.48
CA VAL A 64 4.23 -4.61 0.37
C VAL A 64 3.63 -6.01 0.48
N ALA A 65 3.37 -6.62 -0.68
CA ALA A 65 3.01 -8.02 -0.77
C ALA A 65 4.15 -8.92 -0.27
N ASP A 66 3.81 -10.03 0.39
CA ASP A 66 4.80 -11.06 0.70
C ASP A 66 5.23 -11.79 -0.58
N PHE A 67 6.46 -12.27 -0.62
CA PHE A 67 6.98 -13.01 -1.77
C PHE A 67 7.96 -14.11 -1.38
N GLN A 68 8.07 -15.12 -2.24
CA GLN A 68 9.10 -16.15 -2.16
C GLN A 68 9.96 -16.19 -3.42
N ILE A 69 11.28 -16.06 -3.22
CA ILE A 69 12.31 -16.18 -4.27
C ILE A 69 13.44 -17.11 -3.81
N TYR A 70 14.37 -17.41 -4.72
CA TYR A 70 15.46 -18.38 -4.48
C TYR A 70 16.78 -17.86 -5.01
N ASP A 71 17.87 -18.16 -4.31
CA ASP A 71 19.23 -17.92 -4.78
C ASP A 71 19.70 -19.02 -5.77
N LEU A 72 20.95 -18.91 -6.22
CA LEU A 72 21.58 -19.84 -7.15
C LEU A 72 21.81 -21.24 -6.55
N GLU A 73 21.91 -21.33 -5.22
CA GLU A 73 22.06 -22.58 -4.48
C GLU A 73 20.72 -23.25 -4.16
N GLY A 74 19.60 -22.54 -4.36
CA GLY A 74 18.24 -22.99 -4.09
C GLY A 74 17.77 -22.73 -2.66
N ASN A 75 18.47 -21.87 -1.90
CA ASN A 75 17.95 -21.38 -0.63
C ASN A 75 16.82 -20.38 -0.90
N GLY A 76 15.71 -20.57 -0.19
CA GLY A 76 14.54 -19.69 -0.30
C GLY A 76 14.71 -18.45 0.57
N PHE A 77 14.26 -17.31 0.05
CA PHE A 77 14.01 -16.08 0.79
C PHE A 77 12.52 -15.76 0.71
N ARG A 78 11.88 -15.67 1.88
CA ARG A 78 10.51 -15.22 2.02
C ARG A 78 10.49 -13.90 2.76
N LEU A 79 9.93 -12.84 2.19
CA LEU A 79 10.04 -11.51 2.76
C LEU A 79 9.52 -11.43 4.21
N SER A 80 8.37 -12.03 4.49
CA SER A 80 7.78 -12.04 5.84
C SER A 80 8.67 -12.68 6.91
N ASP A 81 9.49 -13.67 6.55
CA ASP A 81 10.34 -14.39 7.52
C ASP A 81 11.47 -13.48 8.05
N HIS A 82 11.74 -12.36 7.35
CA HIS A 82 12.78 -11.40 7.69
C HIS A 82 12.23 -10.18 8.47
N TYR A 83 10.92 -10.05 8.61
CA TYR A 83 10.27 -8.99 9.42
C TYR A 83 10.54 -9.12 10.92
N ALA A 84 10.76 -10.34 11.39
CA ALA A 84 11.10 -10.64 12.78
C ALA A 84 12.51 -10.14 13.21
N GLY A 85 13.30 -9.59 12.28
CA GLY A 85 14.62 -9.04 12.56
C GLY A 85 14.57 -7.58 13.05
N ASN A 86 15.58 -7.17 13.81
CA ASN A 86 15.80 -5.75 14.16
C ASN A 86 16.49 -4.97 13.02
N LYS A 87 16.21 -5.32 11.76
CA LYS A 87 16.87 -4.76 10.58
C LYS A 87 15.86 -4.22 9.58
N TYR A 88 16.19 -3.10 8.94
CA TYR A 88 15.46 -2.69 7.76
C TYR A 88 15.88 -3.57 6.57
N ILE A 89 14.91 -3.97 5.76
CA ILE A 89 15.16 -4.80 4.58
C ILE A 89 15.30 -3.87 3.38
N VAL A 90 16.47 -3.90 2.75
CA VAL A 90 16.80 -3.12 1.56
C VAL A 90 16.68 -4.03 0.34
N LEU A 91 15.58 -3.90 -0.38
CA LEU A 91 15.28 -4.64 -1.60
C LEU A 91 15.82 -3.86 -2.81
N SER A 92 16.61 -4.51 -3.66
CA SER A 92 17.10 -3.90 -4.90
C SER A 92 17.01 -4.84 -6.09
N SER A 93 16.30 -4.42 -7.15
CA SER A 93 16.38 -5.09 -8.45
C SER A 93 17.77 -4.93 -9.05
N VAL A 94 18.34 -5.95 -9.69
CA VAL A 94 19.64 -5.87 -10.37
C VAL A 94 19.65 -6.63 -11.69
N SER A 95 20.58 -6.28 -12.59
CA SER A 95 20.89 -7.05 -13.81
C SER A 95 22.29 -6.74 -14.32
N ALA A 96 22.97 -7.72 -14.92
CA ALA A 96 24.37 -7.56 -15.35
C ALA A 96 24.52 -6.64 -16.58
N SER A 97 23.46 -6.42 -17.35
CA SER A 97 23.46 -5.40 -18.42
C SER A 97 23.19 -3.98 -17.91
N CYS A 98 22.81 -3.79 -16.64
CA CYS A 98 22.59 -2.48 -16.04
C CYS A 98 23.90 -1.77 -15.71
N VAL A 99 24.25 -0.76 -16.50
CA VAL A 99 25.48 0.03 -16.28
C VAL A 99 25.53 0.64 -14.89
N ARG A 100 24.41 1.10 -14.33
CA ARG A 100 24.38 1.74 -13.00
C ARG A 100 24.72 0.73 -11.91
N PHE A 101 24.09 -0.44 -11.94
CA PHE A 101 24.37 -1.55 -11.03
C PHE A 101 25.83 -1.98 -11.13
N VAL A 102 26.27 -2.30 -12.34
CA VAL A 102 27.65 -2.73 -12.58
C VAL A 102 28.61 -1.67 -12.07
N THR A 103 28.45 -0.39 -12.42
CA THR A 103 29.36 0.66 -11.96
C THR A 103 29.30 0.90 -10.47
N SER A 104 28.17 0.68 -9.78
CA SER A 104 28.12 0.81 -8.32
C SER A 104 29.08 -0.15 -7.61
N PHE A 105 29.34 -1.32 -8.22
CA PHE A 105 30.13 -2.39 -7.61
C PHE A 105 31.40 -2.77 -8.41
N ASN A 106 31.57 -2.23 -9.62
CA ASN A 106 32.70 -2.49 -10.53
C ASN A 106 33.55 -1.23 -10.67
N VAL A 107 34.81 -1.34 -10.25
CA VAL A 107 35.75 -0.22 -10.16
C VAL A 107 36.56 -0.13 -11.44
N GLU A 108 36.19 0.76 -12.37
CA GLU A 108 37.24 1.35 -13.22
C GLU A 108 38.14 2.24 -12.34
N PRO A 109 39.47 2.24 -12.54
CA PRO A 109 40.37 3.12 -11.78
C PRO A 109 40.02 4.60 -12.02
N GLY A 110 39.36 5.25 -11.05
CA GLY A 110 39.07 6.68 -11.07
C GLY A 110 37.63 7.11 -10.77
N ALA A 111 36.73 6.17 -10.48
CA ALA A 111 35.40 6.49 -9.95
C ALA A 111 35.45 6.54 -8.41
N ASN A 112 35.24 7.72 -7.85
CA ASN A 112 35.61 8.05 -6.47
C ASN A 112 34.62 7.56 -5.39
N ASN A 113 33.51 6.93 -5.74
CA ASN A 113 32.38 6.71 -4.82
C ASN A 113 32.14 5.22 -4.45
N HIS A 114 32.90 4.26 -4.99
CA HIS A 114 32.59 2.82 -4.86
C HIS A 114 33.04 2.19 -3.53
N TRP A 115 34.13 2.70 -2.94
CA TRP A 115 34.63 2.18 -1.67
C TRP A 115 33.73 2.63 -0.51
N GLU A 116 33.18 3.85 -0.57
CA GLU A 116 32.26 4.38 0.43
C GLU A 116 30.95 3.58 0.48
N ALA A 117 30.40 3.22 -0.69
CA ALA A 117 29.23 2.37 -0.81
C ALA A 117 29.44 0.97 -0.18
N TYR A 118 30.56 0.31 -0.51
CA TYR A 118 30.88 -1.01 0.03
C TYR A 118 31.12 -0.95 1.54
N ASP A 119 31.96 -0.02 2.00
CA ASP A 119 32.25 0.16 3.42
C ASP A 119 30.95 0.41 4.19
N PHE A 120 30.07 1.27 3.68
CA PHE A 120 28.76 1.52 4.28
C PHE A 120 27.95 0.24 4.41
N MET A 121 27.76 -0.52 3.33
CA MET A 121 26.97 -1.76 3.36
C MET A 121 27.53 -2.80 4.33
N VAL A 122 28.86 -2.88 4.46
CA VAL A 122 29.54 -3.78 5.40
C VAL A 122 29.44 -3.26 6.84
N GLU A 123 29.57 -1.96 7.05
CA GLU A 123 29.49 -1.33 8.38
C GLU A 123 28.07 -1.37 8.95
N THR A 124 27.04 -1.28 8.10
CA THR A 124 25.62 -1.28 8.51
C THR A 124 24.95 -2.64 8.37
N GLN A 125 25.70 -3.73 8.22
CA GLN A 125 25.12 -5.06 8.00
C GLN A 125 24.36 -5.61 9.22
N ASP A 126 24.57 -5.03 10.40
CA ASP A 126 23.88 -5.39 11.63
C ASP A 126 22.51 -4.69 11.75
N GLU A 127 22.30 -3.60 11.02
CA GLU A 127 21.08 -2.78 11.00
C GLU A 127 20.29 -2.87 9.69
N LEU A 128 20.96 -3.17 8.57
CA LEU A 128 20.35 -3.29 7.24
C LEU A 128 20.57 -4.69 6.67
N GLU A 129 19.50 -5.31 6.21
CA GLU A 129 19.56 -6.54 5.42
C GLU A 129 19.43 -6.22 3.93
N TRP A 130 20.51 -6.44 3.19
CA TRP A 130 20.54 -6.19 1.75
C TRP A 130 20.11 -7.42 0.96
N VAL A 131 19.07 -7.26 0.14
CA VAL A 131 18.48 -8.31 -0.68
C VAL A 131 18.53 -7.88 -2.14
N PHE A 132 19.44 -8.49 -2.89
CA PHE A 132 19.59 -8.24 -4.32
C PHE A 132 18.81 -9.26 -5.13
N ILE A 133 17.96 -8.77 -6.04
CA ILE A 133 17.02 -9.57 -6.80
C ILE A 133 17.33 -9.40 -8.29
N TYR A 134 17.88 -10.44 -8.90
CA TYR A 134 18.17 -10.47 -10.32
C TYR A 134 16.87 -10.55 -11.11
N GLY A 135 16.53 -9.41 -11.72
CA GLY A 135 15.32 -9.23 -12.49
C GLY A 135 15.59 -9.27 -13.99
N PRO A 136 14.77 -8.58 -14.79
CA PRO A 136 14.96 -8.42 -16.23
C PRO A 136 16.26 -7.68 -16.61
N GLU A 137 16.76 -7.92 -17.82
CA GLU A 137 17.93 -7.19 -18.33
C GLU A 137 17.57 -5.74 -18.63
N ALA A 138 18.37 -4.80 -18.12
CA ALA A 138 18.17 -3.37 -18.35
C ALA A 138 18.52 -2.95 -19.79
N HIS A 139 19.49 -3.63 -20.40
CA HIS A 139 20.03 -3.28 -21.72
C HIS A 139 20.26 -4.52 -22.60
N PRO A 140 19.20 -5.27 -22.93
CA PRO A 140 19.34 -6.52 -23.66
C PRO A 140 19.73 -6.32 -25.13
N GLY A 141 20.23 -7.38 -25.75
CA GLY A 141 20.53 -7.46 -27.18
C GLY A 141 19.29 -7.51 -28.08
N ASP A 142 18.15 -7.92 -27.53
CA ASP A 142 16.83 -8.02 -28.16
C ASP A 142 15.88 -6.94 -27.60
N LEU A 143 16.14 -5.69 -27.98
CA LEU A 143 15.37 -4.52 -27.52
C LEU A 143 13.86 -4.65 -27.79
N GLU A 144 13.44 -5.48 -28.75
CA GLU A 144 12.03 -5.78 -29.00
C GLU A 144 11.31 -6.49 -27.85
N ASN A 145 12.04 -7.20 -26.99
CA ASN A 145 11.50 -7.93 -25.85
C ASN A 145 11.60 -7.14 -24.55
N CYS A 146 12.11 -5.90 -24.60
CA CYS A 146 12.21 -5.01 -23.48
C CYS A 146 11.20 -3.88 -23.59
N THR A 147 10.02 -4.11 -23.03
CA THR A 147 8.84 -3.27 -23.23
C THR A 147 8.81 -2.04 -22.33
N SER A 148 9.42 -2.10 -21.13
CA SER A 148 9.38 -1.02 -20.14
C SER A 148 10.78 -0.56 -19.73
N ASN A 149 10.91 0.74 -19.47
CA ASN A 149 12.13 1.37 -18.93
C ASN A 149 13.43 1.01 -19.66
N CYS A 150 13.33 0.71 -20.96
CA CYS A 150 14.43 0.17 -21.73
C CYS A 150 15.05 1.20 -22.68
N PRO A 151 16.29 1.65 -22.42
CA PRO A 151 16.97 2.57 -23.31
C PRO A 151 17.22 1.88 -24.66
N PRO A 152 17.15 2.58 -25.80
CA PRO A 152 17.38 1.99 -27.12
C PRO A 152 18.87 1.74 -27.40
N VAL A 153 19.58 1.16 -26.43
CA VAL A 153 21.01 0.90 -26.42
C VAL A 153 21.25 -0.43 -25.74
N THR A 154 21.89 -1.34 -26.45
CA THR A 154 22.43 -2.60 -25.90
C THR A 154 23.76 -2.31 -25.20
N ILE A 155 23.90 -2.81 -23.97
CA ILE A 155 25.12 -2.71 -23.17
C ILE A 155 25.56 -4.14 -22.84
N THR A 156 26.84 -4.42 -23.05
CA THR A 156 27.42 -5.74 -22.73
C THR A 156 27.64 -5.86 -21.23
N ALA A 157 27.53 -7.08 -20.71
CA ALA A 157 28.02 -7.41 -19.38
C ALA A 157 29.53 -7.11 -19.26
N PRO A 158 30.08 -7.03 -18.03
CA PRO A 158 31.49 -6.67 -17.81
C PRO A 158 32.51 -7.55 -18.55
N ASN A 159 32.18 -8.82 -18.77
CA ASN A 159 33.01 -9.77 -19.52
C ASN A 159 32.95 -9.56 -21.06
N GLY A 160 32.12 -8.63 -21.54
CA GLY A 160 31.90 -8.31 -22.95
C GLY A 160 30.76 -9.07 -23.62
N ASP A 161 30.06 -9.95 -22.90
CA ASP A 161 28.94 -10.71 -23.46
C ASP A 161 27.69 -9.85 -23.63
N THR A 162 26.93 -10.14 -24.68
CA THR A 162 25.60 -9.54 -24.89
C THR A 162 24.56 -10.45 -24.26
N LEU A 163 23.85 -9.93 -23.25
CA LEU A 163 22.74 -10.61 -22.61
C LEU A 163 21.44 -10.31 -23.36
N PHE A 164 20.53 -11.28 -23.36
CA PHE A 164 19.21 -11.19 -23.97
C PHE A 164 18.15 -11.30 -22.90
N GLN A 165 16.95 -10.81 -23.18
CA GLN A 165 15.85 -10.90 -22.24
C GLN A 165 15.46 -12.37 -22.02
N HIS A 166 15.37 -12.77 -20.75
CA HIS A 166 15.20 -14.17 -20.34
C HIS A 166 13.90 -14.75 -20.94
N GLN A 167 14.01 -15.90 -21.61
CA GLN A 167 12.86 -16.62 -22.20
C GLN A 167 12.49 -17.85 -21.37
N ILE A 168 13.49 -18.46 -20.73
CA ILE A 168 13.32 -19.51 -19.74
C ILE A 168 14.11 -19.17 -18.47
N TYR A 169 13.76 -19.81 -17.36
CA TYR A 169 14.37 -19.53 -16.06
C TYR A 169 15.89 -19.80 -16.04
N GLN A 170 16.37 -20.78 -16.82
CA GLN A 170 17.80 -21.03 -17.00
C GLN A 170 18.55 -19.80 -17.56
N ASP A 171 17.93 -19.00 -18.44
CA ASP A 171 18.59 -17.80 -18.98
C ASP A 171 18.91 -16.80 -17.86
N ARG A 172 18.00 -16.68 -16.87
CA ARG A 172 18.19 -15.83 -15.69
C ARG A 172 19.25 -16.39 -14.75
N ILE A 173 19.23 -17.71 -14.51
CA ILE A 173 20.27 -18.40 -13.72
C ILE A 173 21.64 -18.17 -14.34
N ASP A 174 21.77 -18.30 -15.66
CA ASP A 174 23.03 -18.12 -16.39
C ASP A 174 23.51 -16.66 -16.30
N ALA A 175 22.61 -15.69 -16.45
CA ALA A 175 22.92 -14.25 -16.36
C ALA A 175 23.32 -13.81 -14.94
N ALA A 176 22.68 -14.35 -13.91
CA ALA A 176 23.03 -14.13 -12.50
C ALA A 176 24.35 -14.82 -12.14
N SER A 177 24.55 -16.05 -12.61
CA SER A 177 25.80 -16.81 -12.40
C SER A 177 26.98 -16.10 -13.06
N LEU A 178 26.78 -15.51 -14.24
CA LEU A 178 27.78 -14.69 -14.90
C LEU A 178 28.22 -13.50 -14.03
N TRP A 179 27.27 -12.81 -13.39
CA TRP A 179 27.60 -11.73 -12.46
C TRP A 179 28.45 -12.24 -11.28
N MET A 180 28.03 -13.35 -10.67
CA MET A 180 28.78 -13.95 -9.54
C MET A 180 30.20 -14.34 -9.95
N ASP A 181 30.38 -14.96 -11.12
CA ASP A 181 31.70 -15.30 -11.65
C ASP A 181 32.57 -14.06 -11.84
N ILE A 182 32.01 -12.99 -12.41
CA ILE A 182 32.70 -11.71 -12.62
C ILE A 182 33.18 -11.13 -11.27
N THR A 183 32.33 -11.13 -10.24
CA THR A 183 32.68 -10.63 -8.90
C THR A 183 33.79 -11.43 -8.21
N GLN A 184 34.04 -12.67 -8.65
CA GLN A 184 35.09 -13.52 -8.10
C GLN A 184 36.42 -13.46 -8.90
N GLU A 185 36.48 -12.74 -10.02
CA GLU A 185 37.72 -12.59 -10.77
C GLU A 185 38.70 -11.65 -10.03
N ASP A 186 39.98 -12.05 -9.91
CA ASP A 186 41.08 -11.29 -9.28
C ASP A 186 41.27 -9.85 -9.82
N THR A 187 40.60 -9.51 -10.92
CA THR A 187 40.62 -8.18 -11.55
C THR A 187 39.64 -7.19 -10.93
N LEU A 188 38.64 -7.67 -10.19
CA LEU A 188 37.73 -6.81 -9.44
C LEU A 188 38.25 -6.64 -8.00
N THR A 189 38.18 -5.41 -7.49
CA THR A 189 38.66 -5.06 -6.14
C THR A 189 37.55 -5.13 -5.09
N PHE A 190 36.42 -5.71 -5.43
CA PHE A 190 35.21 -5.78 -4.61
C PHE A 190 34.90 -7.26 -4.32
N ASP A 191 34.80 -7.61 -3.04
CA ASP A 191 34.44 -8.95 -2.59
C ASP A 191 32.92 -9.00 -2.38
N TRP A 192 32.18 -9.55 -3.34
CA TRP A 192 30.73 -9.64 -3.25
C TRP A 192 30.32 -10.72 -2.24
N GLN A 193 29.68 -10.31 -1.15
CA GLN A 193 29.33 -11.20 -0.03
C GLN A 193 27.82 -11.40 0.16
N TRP A 194 26.99 -10.73 -0.63
CA TRP A 194 25.53 -10.81 -0.50
C TRP A 194 24.94 -11.94 -1.36
N PRO A 195 23.93 -12.67 -0.86
CA PRO A 195 23.19 -13.60 -1.71
C PRO A 195 22.52 -12.85 -2.86
N LEU A 196 22.51 -13.48 -4.03
CA LEU A 196 21.83 -12.96 -5.22
C LEU A 196 20.62 -13.85 -5.50
N TYR A 197 19.44 -13.32 -5.24
CA TYR A 197 18.18 -14.00 -5.49
C TYR A 197 17.72 -13.77 -6.91
N LEU A 198 16.87 -14.66 -7.41
CA LEU A 198 16.31 -14.60 -8.76
C LEU A 198 14.83 -14.26 -8.63
N ASP A 199 14.37 -13.25 -9.37
CA ASP A 199 12.93 -12.99 -9.50
C ASP A 199 12.25 -14.23 -10.09
N ASN A 200 10.95 -14.41 -9.87
CA ASN A 200 10.22 -15.56 -10.36
C ASN A 200 9.95 -15.49 -11.88
N PRO A 201 9.57 -16.60 -12.54
CA PRO A 201 9.35 -16.60 -13.99
C PRO A 201 8.28 -15.63 -14.47
N GLN A 202 7.38 -15.19 -13.60
CA GLN A 202 6.33 -14.21 -13.92
C GLN A 202 6.82 -12.76 -13.81
N ASN A 203 8.04 -12.52 -13.29
CA ASN A 203 8.61 -11.20 -12.99
C ASN A 203 7.80 -10.43 -11.92
N GLU A 204 7.12 -11.12 -11.00
CA GLU A 204 6.18 -10.45 -10.11
C GLU A 204 6.89 -9.53 -9.12
N VAL A 205 8.09 -9.86 -8.64
CA VAL A 205 8.80 -8.92 -7.76
C VAL A 205 9.17 -7.67 -8.55
N TYR A 206 9.71 -7.81 -9.76
CA TYR A 206 9.98 -6.66 -10.61
C TYR A 206 8.72 -5.85 -10.91
N ASP A 207 7.63 -6.49 -11.32
CA ASP A 207 6.40 -5.83 -11.76
C ASP A 207 5.62 -5.15 -10.61
N HIS A 208 5.85 -5.53 -9.35
CA HIS A 208 5.16 -4.94 -8.20
C HIS A 208 6.04 -4.01 -7.36
N PHE A 209 7.32 -4.37 -7.15
CA PHE A 209 8.19 -3.61 -6.26
C PHE A 209 8.90 -2.48 -6.98
N PHE A 210 9.46 -2.78 -8.14
CA PHE A 210 10.43 -1.89 -8.75
C PHE A 210 9.90 -1.20 -9.99
N GLU A 211 9.34 -1.94 -10.95
CA GLU A 211 8.99 -1.47 -12.30
C GLU A 211 10.15 -0.72 -13.00
N ARG A 212 11.39 -0.95 -12.53
CA ARG A 212 12.61 -0.28 -12.99
C ARG A 212 13.84 -1.16 -12.71
N PRO A 213 14.88 -1.12 -13.55
CA PRO A 213 15.94 -2.13 -13.55
C PRO A 213 16.96 -2.07 -12.39
N PHE A 214 17.06 -0.94 -11.68
CA PHE A 214 17.96 -0.79 -10.54
C PHE A 214 17.33 0.11 -9.46
N GLY A 215 16.06 -0.18 -9.16
CA GLY A 215 15.31 0.50 -8.11
C GLY A 215 15.60 -0.08 -6.73
N CYS A 216 15.32 0.73 -5.71
CA CYS A 216 15.53 0.38 -4.30
C CYS A 216 14.26 0.66 -3.49
N LEU A 217 13.89 -0.27 -2.62
CA LEU A 217 12.90 -0.07 -1.58
C LEU A 217 13.50 -0.44 -0.23
N VAL A 218 13.21 0.36 0.78
CA VAL A 218 13.51 0.04 2.18
C VAL A 218 12.19 -0.26 2.85
N VAL A 219 12.09 -1.47 3.37
CA VAL A 219 10.90 -1.99 4.03
C VAL A 219 11.24 -2.17 5.52
N ASP A 220 10.35 -1.75 6.40
CA ASP A 220 10.48 -2.03 7.82
C ASP A 220 9.98 -3.43 8.18
N CYS A 221 10.06 -3.79 9.45
CA CYS A 221 9.59 -5.06 9.99
C CYS A 221 8.06 -5.25 9.95
N SER A 222 7.28 -4.30 9.43
CA SER A 222 5.82 -4.44 9.25
C SER A 222 5.45 -4.63 7.78
N GLY A 223 6.45 -4.71 6.89
CA GLY A 223 6.22 -4.74 5.46
C GLY A 223 5.86 -3.37 4.87
N VAL A 224 6.02 -2.27 5.62
CA VAL A 224 5.75 -0.93 5.11
C VAL A 224 6.99 -0.35 4.45
N VAL A 225 6.81 0.23 3.27
CA VAL A 225 7.88 0.98 2.58
C VAL A 225 8.15 2.27 3.33
N VAL A 226 9.24 2.32 4.07
CA VAL A 226 9.70 3.53 4.77
C VAL A 226 10.49 4.46 3.86
N TRP A 227 11.05 3.92 2.78
CA TRP A 227 11.76 4.71 1.78
C TRP A 227 11.79 4.02 0.41
N ARG A 228 11.87 4.83 -0.65
CA ARG A 228 12.10 4.34 -2.02
C ARG A 228 13.09 5.21 -2.76
N GLY A 229 13.91 4.56 -3.59
CA GLY A 229 14.90 5.17 -4.45
C GLY A 229 14.69 4.79 -5.90
N ASP A 230 14.72 5.79 -6.79
CA ASP A 230 14.64 5.55 -8.23
C ASP A 230 15.86 4.78 -8.74
N TRP A 231 17.02 4.99 -8.10
CA TRP A 231 18.25 4.27 -8.37
C TRP A 231 18.94 3.88 -7.07
N THR A 232 19.21 2.58 -6.88
CA THR A 232 20.04 2.11 -5.75
C THR A 232 21.43 2.76 -5.75
N ALA A 233 21.96 3.14 -6.92
CA ALA A 233 23.19 3.93 -7.03
C ALA A 233 23.13 5.25 -6.24
N GLN A 234 21.99 5.95 -6.23
CA GLN A 234 21.84 7.19 -5.47
C GLN A 234 21.86 6.96 -3.97
N TYR A 235 21.43 5.77 -3.56
CA TYR A 235 21.44 5.35 -2.17
C TYR A 235 22.84 5.05 -1.65
N LEU A 236 23.65 4.44 -2.52
CA LEU A 236 25.07 4.20 -2.30
C LEU A 236 25.93 5.46 -2.49
N GLU A 237 25.29 6.62 -2.71
CA GLU A 237 25.90 7.94 -2.72
C GLU A 237 25.39 8.77 -1.52
N SER A 238 26.13 9.82 -1.15
CA SER A 238 26.01 10.53 0.14
C SER A 238 24.59 10.82 0.66
N GLU A 239 23.66 11.25 -0.20
CA GLU A 239 22.33 11.69 0.25
C GLU A 239 21.44 10.52 0.69
N GLY A 240 21.53 9.35 0.04
CA GLY A 240 20.74 8.19 0.47
C GLY A 240 21.36 7.44 1.65
N MET A 241 22.70 7.37 1.75
CA MET A 241 23.36 6.88 2.95
C MET A 241 22.96 7.71 4.18
N GLN A 242 22.89 9.03 4.05
CA GLN A 242 22.44 9.91 5.13
C GLN A 242 21.00 9.59 5.57
N ILE A 243 20.08 9.36 4.63
CA ILE A 243 18.69 9.03 4.96
C ILE A 243 18.62 7.73 5.78
N LEU A 244 19.46 6.75 5.47
CA LEU A 244 19.51 5.53 6.25
C LEU A 244 20.11 5.69 7.61
N GLU A 245 21.19 6.45 7.70
CA GLU A 245 21.78 6.80 8.98
C GLU A 245 20.71 7.46 9.87
N GLU A 246 19.87 8.32 9.30
CA GLU A 246 18.72 8.93 9.99
C GLU A 246 17.66 7.88 10.38
N LEU A 247 17.25 6.99 9.47
CA LEU A 247 16.29 5.89 9.77
C LEU A 247 16.80 4.94 10.88
N MET A 248 18.09 4.60 10.85
CA MET A 248 18.72 3.78 11.88
C MET A 248 18.88 4.55 13.20
N ALA A 249 19.12 5.86 13.15
CA ALA A 249 19.30 6.70 14.34
C ALA A 249 17.98 7.05 15.05
N ASP A 250 16.88 7.17 14.31
CA ASP A 250 15.53 7.39 14.87
C ASP A 250 15.00 6.17 15.64
N GLY A 251 15.73 5.05 15.56
CA GLY A 251 15.44 3.79 16.22
C GLY A 251 14.56 2.92 15.34
N PHE A 252 14.88 1.63 15.29
CA PHE A 252 14.01 0.65 14.65
C PHE A 252 12.66 0.67 15.37
N GLN A 253 11.59 1.05 14.67
CA GLN A 253 10.25 0.91 15.20
C GLN A 253 10.05 -0.58 15.41
N GLN A 254 9.89 -1.02 16.66
CA GLN A 254 9.64 -2.41 16.99
C GLN A 254 8.28 -2.77 16.37
N CYS A 255 8.29 -3.37 15.18
CA CYS A 255 7.06 -3.82 14.56
C CYS A 255 6.52 -4.99 15.37
N GLY A 256 5.20 -5.11 15.43
CA GLY A 256 4.49 -6.10 16.24
C GLY A 256 4.68 -7.55 15.82
N TYR A 257 5.69 -7.89 15.03
CA TYR A 257 6.06 -9.28 14.80
C TYR A 257 7.28 -9.66 15.65
N PRO A 258 7.15 -10.63 16.56
CA PRO A 258 8.23 -11.09 17.43
C PRO A 258 9.43 -11.68 16.70
N PRO A 259 10.59 -11.79 17.41
CA PRO A 259 11.78 -12.44 16.90
C PRO A 259 11.49 -13.88 16.49
N ILE A 260 12.12 -14.35 15.41
CA ILE A 260 12.02 -15.74 14.92
C ILE A 260 12.12 -16.71 16.10
N CYS A 261 11.08 -17.50 16.32
CA CYS A 261 11.09 -18.51 17.34
C CYS A 261 12.01 -19.68 16.93
N ASP A 262 13.17 -19.80 17.58
CA ASP A 262 14.09 -20.94 17.43
C ASP A 262 13.67 -22.13 18.34
N GLY A 263 12.50 -22.01 18.99
CA GLY A 263 11.92 -22.89 20.00
C GLY A 263 10.54 -23.46 19.64
N LEU A 264 9.75 -23.84 20.64
CA LEU A 264 8.33 -24.20 20.46
C LEU A 264 7.51 -22.93 20.57
N ASP A 265 6.62 -22.73 19.62
CA ASP A 265 5.60 -21.68 19.57
C ASP A 265 4.26 -22.43 19.43
N SER A 266 3.49 -22.44 20.52
CA SER A 266 2.36 -23.34 20.68
C SER A 266 1.03 -22.77 20.18
N ASP A 267 0.91 -21.44 20.04
CA ASP A 267 -0.24 -20.77 19.43
C ASP A 267 0.03 -20.20 18.04
N GLY A 268 1.30 -20.08 17.63
CA GLY A 268 1.72 -19.66 16.31
C GLY A 268 1.82 -18.14 16.15
N ASP A 269 1.78 -17.37 17.24
CA ASP A 269 1.79 -15.90 17.21
C ASP A 269 3.19 -15.30 16.97
N GLY A 270 4.19 -16.18 16.91
CA GLY A 270 5.59 -15.88 16.65
C GLY A 270 6.42 -15.66 17.92
N TYR A 271 5.82 -15.65 19.11
CA TYR A 271 6.54 -15.67 20.37
C TYR A 271 6.81 -17.12 20.78
N CYS A 272 8.00 -17.41 21.33
CA CYS A 272 8.27 -18.76 21.83
C CYS A 272 7.64 -18.98 23.20
N ASP A 273 7.17 -20.21 23.46
CA ASP A 273 6.62 -20.65 24.74
C ASP A 273 7.52 -20.25 25.93
N ASP A 274 8.85 -20.34 25.77
CA ASP A 274 9.79 -20.05 26.84
C ASP A 274 9.93 -18.56 27.14
N TYR A 275 9.84 -17.71 26.11
CA TYR A 275 9.77 -16.26 26.25
C TYR A 275 8.47 -15.83 26.92
N GLU A 276 7.34 -16.36 26.46
CA GLU A 276 6.02 -16.02 26.99
C GLU A 276 5.90 -16.42 28.46
N ILE A 277 6.39 -17.61 28.83
CA ILE A 277 6.45 -18.04 30.23
C ILE A 277 7.36 -17.11 31.06
N GLU A 278 8.48 -16.62 30.51
CA GLU A 278 9.39 -15.71 31.20
C GLU A 278 8.76 -14.33 31.45
N GLU A 279 8.03 -13.80 30.46
CA GLU A 279 7.31 -12.52 30.55
C GLU A 279 5.93 -12.63 31.25
N GLY A 280 5.48 -13.84 31.55
CA GLY A 280 4.22 -14.11 32.24
C GLY A 280 2.98 -14.05 31.36
N MET A 281 3.16 -14.27 30.06
CA MET A 281 2.15 -14.47 29.02
C MET A 281 1.72 -15.96 28.98
N ASP A 282 0.68 -16.29 28.20
CA ASP A 282 0.18 -17.67 28.06
C ASP A 282 0.57 -18.23 26.67
N PRO A 283 1.44 -19.26 26.58
CA PRO A 283 1.92 -19.84 25.31
C PRO A 283 0.87 -20.42 24.36
N PHE A 284 -0.41 -20.27 24.69
CA PHE A 284 -1.53 -20.83 23.95
C PHE A 284 -2.56 -19.75 23.60
N ASP A 285 -2.18 -18.48 23.70
CA ASP A 285 -3.01 -17.30 23.51
C ASP A 285 -2.33 -16.30 22.57
N ALA A 286 -2.56 -16.49 21.27
CA ALA A 286 -1.96 -15.69 20.20
C ALA A 286 -2.29 -14.17 20.26
N CYS A 287 -3.25 -13.78 21.11
CA CYS A 287 -3.61 -12.39 21.31
C CYS A 287 -2.73 -11.67 22.35
N VAL A 288 -1.72 -12.35 22.91
CA VAL A 288 -0.84 -11.78 23.92
C VAL A 288 0.61 -11.97 23.50
N PRO A 289 1.37 -10.88 23.28
CA PRO A 289 1.07 -9.49 23.59
C PRO A 289 0.24 -8.75 22.53
N ASN A 290 -0.03 -9.37 21.37
CA ASN A 290 -0.66 -8.71 20.22
C ASN A 290 -2.19 -8.80 20.28
N GLY A 291 -2.78 -7.92 21.09
CA GLY A 291 -4.24 -7.87 21.28
C GLY A 291 -4.94 -6.81 20.42
N GLU A 292 -4.40 -6.46 19.26
CA GLU A 292 -5.13 -5.62 18.29
C GLU A 292 -6.30 -6.44 17.71
N ASP A 293 -7.46 -5.80 17.63
CA ASP A 293 -8.75 -6.35 17.19
C ASP A 293 -9.36 -5.24 16.33
N THR A 294 -9.07 -5.30 15.03
CA THR A 294 -9.27 -4.22 14.06
C THR A 294 -10.74 -3.99 13.76
N ASP A 295 -11.53 -5.06 13.67
CA ASP A 295 -12.95 -5.01 13.39
C ASP A 295 -13.85 -5.01 14.64
N GLY A 296 -13.28 -5.32 15.81
CA GLY A 296 -13.95 -5.25 17.10
C GLY A 296 -14.84 -6.45 17.39
N ASP A 297 -14.64 -7.59 16.72
CA ASP A 297 -15.46 -8.79 16.89
C ASP A 297 -15.07 -9.66 18.11
N GLY A 298 -13.93 -9.34 18.72
CA GLY A 298 -13.39 -9.99 19.91
C GLY A 298 -12.40 -11.11 19.64
N TYR A 299 -12.04 -11.36 18.39
CA TYR A 299 -10.81 -12.04 17.98
C TYR A 299 -9.73 -10.99 17.73
N CYS A 300 -8.47 -11.34 17.98
CA CYS A 300 -7.37 -10.43 17.65
C CYS A 300 -6.88 -10.71 16.23
N ASP A 301 -6.36 -9.69 15.55
CA ASP A 301 -5.89 -9.75 14.17
C ASP A 301 -4.92 -10.92 13.94
N VAL A 302 -4.02 -11.17 14.90
CA VAL A 302 -3.05 -12.27 14.83
C VAL A 302 -3.75 -13.63 14.84
N SER A 303 -4.74 -13.83 15.72
CA SER A 303 -5.49 -15.09 15.80
C SER A 303 -6.32 -15.34 14.55
N GLU A 304 -6.90 -14.29 13.97
CA GLU A 304 -7.69 -14.36 12.75
C GLU A 304 -6.82 -14.76 11.56
N ILE A 305 -5.64 -14.14 11.42
CA ILE A 305 -4.66 -14.51 10.39
C ILE A 305 -4.26 -15.99 10.51
N LEU A 306 -4.04 -16.49 11.73
CA LEU A 306 -3.63 -17.88 11.97
C LEU A 306 -4.74 -18.88 11.63
N GLU A 307 -6.00 -18.52 11.89
CA GLU A 307 -7.17 -19.33 11.59
C GLU A 307 -7.70 -19.13 10.14
N GLY A 308 -7.15 -18.16 9.42
CA GLY A 308 -7.49 -17.83 8.03
C GLY A 308 -8.78 -17.02 7.89
N TRP A 309 -9.07 -16.16 8.86
CA TRP A 309 -10.17 -15.19 8.88
C TRP A 309 -9.67 -13.80 8.46
N ASP A 310 -10.59 -12.89 8.14
CA ASP A 310 -10.31 -11.52 7.70
C ASP A 310 -10.40 -10.50 8.86
N PRO A 311 -9.28 -9.93 9.36
CA PRO A 311 -9.24 -9.01 10.51
C PRO A 311 -10.00 -7.69 10.36
N GLU A 312 -10.45 -7.37 9.14
CA GLU A 312 -11.27 -6.18 8.89
C GLU A 312 -12.77 -6.51 8.78
N ASN A 313 -13.14 -7.78 8.91
CA ASN A 313 -14.49 -8.25 8.71
C ASN A 313 -15.06 -8.82 10.00
N PRO A 314 -15.88 -8.03 10.75
CA PRO A 314 -16.35 -8.42 12.08
C PRO A 314 -17.29 -9.64 12.08
N CYS A 315 -17.60 -10.15 10.87
CA CYS A 315 -18.43 -11.31 10.65
C CYS A 315 -17.65 -12.52 10.20
N ASP A 316 -16.33 -12.54 10.10
CA ASP A 316 -15.56 -13.78 9.92
C ASP A 316 -15.13 -14.29 11.31
N PRO A 317 -15.37 -15.56 11.70
CA PRO A 317 -15.80 -16.73 10.93
C PRO A 317 -17.31 -16.93 10.80
N ASP A 318 -18.13 -16.09 11.42
CA ASP A 318 -19.57 -16.31 11.53
C ASP A 318 -20.35 -16.15 10.21
N ASN A 319 -19.69 -15.61 9.18
CA ASN A 319 -19.96 -15.50 7.75
C ASN A 319 -21.35 -14.96 7.35
N THR A 320 -22.06 -14.27 8.26
CA THR A 320 -23.44 -13.86 7.98
C THR A 320 -23.78 -12.49 8.57
N ASP A 321 -23.95 -11.51 7.67
CA ASP A 321 -24.64 -10.23 7.89
C ASP A 321 -25.77 -10.16 6.84
N SER A 322 -26.96 -10.59 7.25
CA SER A 322 -28.09 -10.83 6.35
C SER A 322 -28.75 -9.53 5.85
N ASP A 323 -28.53 -8.40 6.52
CA ASP A 323 -29.08 -7.10 6.14
C ASP A 323 -28.03 -6.03 5.77
N ASN A 324 -26.75 -6.42 5.78
CA ASN A 324 -25.56 -5.63 5.44
C ASN A 324 -25.49 -4.33 6.25
N ASP A 325 -25.79 -4.40 7.54
CA ASP A 325 -25.73 -3.24 8.42
C ASP A 325 -24.38 -3.09 9.12
N GLY A 326 -23.50 -4.08 9.06
CA GLY A 326 -22.20 -4.09 9.73
C GLY A 326 -22.23 -4.75 11.11
N THR A 327 -23.36 -5.33 11.50
CA THR A 327 -23.49 -6.21 12.66
C THR A 327 -23.80 -7.63 12.17
N CYS A 328 -23.15 -8.63 12.74
CA CYS A 328 -23.31 -10.00 12.27
C CYS A 328 -24.56 -10.64 12.86
N ASP A 329 -25.24 -11.51 12.10
CA ASP A 329 -26.51 -12.15 12.47
C ASP A 329 -26.44 -12.80 13.87
N GLN A 330 -25.30 -13.40 14.22
CA GLN A 330 -25.11 -14.03 15.52
C GLN A 330 -25.03 -13.02 16.66
N GLN A 331 -24.31 -11.92 16.44
CA GLN A 331 -24.19 -10.82 17.41
C GLN A 331 -25.55 -10.15 17.63
N GLU A 332 -26.32 -9.96 16.56
CA GLU A 332 -27.69 -9.44 16.65
C GLU A 332 -28.64 -10.35 17.44
N ILE A 333 -28.51 -11.67 17.29
CA ILE A 333 -29.25 -12.63 18.12
C ILE A 333 -28.88 -12.51 19.61
N ILE A 334 -27.60 -12.27 19.92
CA ILE A 334 -27.09 -12.09 21.28
C ILE A 334 -27.62 -10.77 21.88
N ASP A 335 -27.56 -9.69 21.11
CA ASP A 335 -28.00 -8.35 21.52
C ASP A 335 -29.52 -8.17 21.49
N GLY A 336 -30.23 -9.10 20.85
CA GLY A 336 -31.69 -9.12 20.76
C GLY A 336 -32.27 -8.19 19.69
N THR A 337 -31.49 -7.84 18.67
CA THR A 337 -31.92 -7.18 17.44
C THR A 337 -32.39 -8.21 16.40
N ASP A 338 -32.86 -7.77 15.23
CA ASP A 338 -33.43 -8.65 14.19
C ASP A 338 -32.46 -8.74 13.00
N PRO A 339 -31.85 -9.91 12.72
CA PRO A 339 -30.82 -10.10 11.68
C PRO A 339 -31.21 -9.76 10.24
N PHE A 340 -32.45 -9.35 10.02
CA PHE A 340 -32.98 -9.01 8.70
C PHE A 340 -33.45 -7.55 8.65
N VAL A 341 -33.13 -6.75 9.67
CA VAL A 341 -33.54 -5.37 9.83
C VAL A 341 -32.30 -4.52 10.12
N ASN A 342 -31.79 -3.86 9.09
CA ASN A 342 -30.70 -2.92 9.20
C ASN A 342 -31.03 -1.83 10.25
N GLU A 343 -30.44 -1.96 11.44
CA GLU A 343 -30.58 -1.05 12.58
C GLU A 343 -29.58 0.11 12.47
N ASN A 344 -28.54 -0.05 11.63
CA ASN A 344 -27.67 1.04 11.15
C ASN A 344 -28.38 1.94 10.12
N VAL A 345 -29.53 2.49 10.51
CA VAL A 345 -30.19 3.59 9.82
C VAL A 345 -29.24 4.79 9.81
N VAL A 346 -28.49 4.93 8.71
CA VAL A 346 -27.66 6.07 8.30
C VAL A 346 -27.28 6.93 9.49
N ASN A 347 -26.12 6.63 10.07
CA ASN A 347 -25.40 7.52 10.95
C ASN A 347 -25.51 8.94 10.36
N VAL A 348 -26.38 9.76 10.94
CA VAL A 348 -26.38 11.19 10.66
C VAL A 348 -25.12 11.63 11.35
N SER A 349 -24.02 11.61 10.57
CA SER A 349 -22.70 12.14 10.88
C SER A 349 -22.81 13.02 12.10
N GLU A 350 -22.25 12.55 13.24
CA GLU A 350 -22.25 13.26 14.51
C GLU A 350 -22.24 14.76 14.23
N PHE A 351 -23.37 15.41 14.47
CA PHE A 351 -23.44 16.86 14.39
C PHE A 351 -22.50 17.32 15.50
N THR A 352 -21.26 17.63 15.12
CA THR A 352 -20.40 18.50 15.89
C THR A 352 -21.16 19.82 15.96
N SER A 353 -21.96 19.95 17.01
CA SER A 353 -22.86 21.07 17.23
C SER A 353 -22.02 22.31 17.55
N VAL A 354 -21.42 22.90 16.52
CA VAL A 354 -20.81 24.21 16.62
C VAL A 354 -21.92 25.25 16.50
N GLN A 355 -22.48 25.61 17.66
CA GLN A 355 -22.86 26.97 18.05
C GLN A 355 -23.59 27.84 17.00
N PHE A 356 -24.58 27.29 16.27
CA PHE A 356 -25.47 28.12 15.45
C PHE A 356 -26.75 28.48 16.23
N SER A 357 -26.93 29.76 16.58
CA SER A 357 -28.13 30.22 17.29
C SER A 357 -28.72 31.48 16.64
N VAL A 358 -30.05 31.56 16.60
CA VAL A 358 -30.81 32.70 16.05
C VAL A 358 -31.63 33.33 17.15
N TYR A 359 -31.48 34.63 17.35
CA TYR A 359 -32.15 35.37 18.40
C TYR A 359 -32.50 36.82 18.00
N PRO A 360 -33.55 37.42 18.59
CA PRO A 360 -34.55 36.77 19.42
C PRO A 360 -35.45 35.84 18.58
N ASN A 361 -35.80 34.67 19.11
CA ASN A 361 -36.75 33.76 18.48
C ASN A 361 -37.75 33.29 19.53
N PRO A 362 -39.03 33.69 19.49
CA PRO A 362 -39.70 34.46 18.41
C PRO A 362 -39.32 35.95 18.35
N THR A 363 -39.35 36.55 17.15
CA THR A 363 -39.01 37.97 16.88
C THR A 363 -40.23 38.81 16.45
N ASP A 364 -40.14 40.13 16.65
CA ASP A 364 -41.09 41.12 16.11
C ASP A 364 -40.68 41.63 14.70
N GLY A 365 -39.56 41.16 14.16
CA GLY A 365 -39.14 41.50 12.80
C GLY A 365 -37.63 41.54 12.57
N LEU A 366 -36.79 41.57 13.60
CA LEU A 366 -35.32 41.60 13.43
C LEU A 366 -34.70 40.35 14.03
N LEU A 367 -33.89 39.64 13.25
CA LEU A 367 -33.14 38.46 13.66
C LEU A 367 -31.64 38.74 13.62
N THR A 368 -30.93 38.20 14.60
CA THR A 368 -29.47 38.12 14.66
C THR A 368 -29.09 36.66 14.79
N TRP A 369 -27.93 36.28 14.28
CA TRP A 369 -27.37 34.94 14.51
C TRP A 369 -25.92 34.97 14.98
N GLU A 370 -25.57 33.95 15.74
CA GLU A 370 -24.20 33.59 16.05
C GLU A 370 -23.83 32.35 15.25
N ALA A 371 -22.76 32.46 14.46
CA ALA A 371 -22.13 31.40 13.69
C ALA A 371 -20.61 31.59 13.75
N ALA A 372 -19.85 30.49 13.68
CA ALA A 372 -18.40 30.54 13.55
C ALA A 372 -18.00 31.23 12.23
N ASP A 373 -18.72 30.90 11.15
CA ASP A 373 -18.40 31.32 9.79
C ASP A 373 -19.22 32.54 9.30
N GLU A 374 -18.72 33.19 8.24
CA GLU A 374 -19.47 34.24 7.54
C GLU A 374 -20.54 33.64 6.62
N ILE A 375 -21.77 34.15 6.76
CA ILE A 375 -22.91 33.69 5.97
C ILE A 375 -22.98 34.45 4.64
N ALA A 376 -22.95 33.70 3.54
CA ALA A 376 -23.04 34.23 2.18
C ALA A 376 -24.49 34.54 1.78
N PHE A 377 -25.45 33.71 2.22
CA PHE A 377 -26.82 33.78 1.74
C PHE A 377 -27.84 33.26 2.76
N VAL A 378 -29.04 33.83 2.75
CA VAL A 378 -30.18 33.44 3.59
C VAL A 378 -31.40 33.14 2.73
N GLU A 379 -32.08 32.05 3.02
CA GLU A 379 -33.39 31.68 2.48
C GLU A 379 -34.37 31.42 3.62
N ILE A 380 -35.62 31.83 3.47
CA ILE A 380 -36.69 31.52 4.43
C ILE A 380 -37.85 30.90 3.67
N ASN A 381 -38.27 29.73 4.14
CA ASN A 381 -39.41 28.99 3.64
C ASN A 381 -40.55 28.99 4.68
N ASP A 382 -41.79 28.97 4.22
CA ASP A 382 -42.92 28.63 5.09
C ASP A 382 -42.92 27.13 5.45
N LEU A 383 -43.80 26.72 6.36
CA LEU A 383 -43.90 25.31 6.79
C LEU A 383 -44.33 24.35 5.66
N THR A 384 -44.78 24.86 4.51
CA THR A 384 -45.08 24.06 3.32
C THR A 384 -43.90 23.91 2.37
N GLY A 385 -42.74 24.50 2.72
CA GLY A 385 -41.53 24.50 1.90
C GLY A 385 -41.51 25.56 0.81
N LYS A 386 -42.47 26.49 0.80
CA LYS A 386 -42.50 27.58 -0.19
C LYS A 386 -41.56 28.70 0.25
N LEU A 387 -40.66 29.11 -0.64
CA LEU A 387 -39.79 30.26 -0.45
C LEU A 387 -40.60 31.56 -0.26
N VAL A 388 -40.36 32.22 0.87
CA VAL A 388 -41.02 33.49 1.25
C VAL A 388 -40.04 34.66 1.34
N PHE A 389 -38.74 34.39 1.50
CA PHE A 389 -37.70 35.41 1.51
C PHE A 389 -36.35 34.81 1.07
N GLU A 390 -35.54 35.60 0.36
CA GLU A 390 -34.15 35.27 0.05
C GLU A 390 -33.29 36.55 0.05
N GLY A 391 -32.02 36.46 0.45
CA GLY A 391 -31.14 37.62 0.42
C GLY A 391 -29.74 37.40 1.01
N VAL A 392 -28.86 38.37 0.74
CA VAL A 392 -27.51 38.42 1.33
C VAL A 392 -27.58 39.21 2.64
N PRO A 393 -27.07 38.66 3.75
CA PRO A 393 -27.18 39.33 5.04
C PRO A 393 -26.23 40.53 5.13
N ASN A 394 -26.68 41.58 5.81
CA ASN A 394 -25.83 42.71 6.18
C ASN A 394 -25.48 42.58 7.68
N ASN A 395 -24.21 42.32 7.98
CA ASN A 395 -23.67 42.46 9.34
C ASN A 395 -24.35 41.56 10.40
N ARG A 396 -24.52 40.25 10.09
CA ARG A 396 -25.14 39.21 10.96
C ARG A 396 -26.57 39.51 11.43
N THR A 397 -27.27 40.41 10.74
CA THR A 397 -28.66 40.76 11.04
C THR A 397 -29.55 40.62 9.81
N LEU A 398 -30.82 40.29 10.04
CA LEU A 398 -31.84 40.16 9.01
C LEU A 398 -33.17 40.76 9.47
N ASP A 399 -33.71 41.67 8.67
CA ASP A 399 -35.04 42.25 8.86
C ASP A 399 -36.09 41.45 8.07
N ILE A 400 -36.99 40.82 8.80
CA ILE A 400 -38.13 40.02 8.33
C ILE A 400 -39.48 40.64 8.71
N SER A 401 -39.51 41.93 9.07
CA SER A 401 -40.73 42.67 9.42
C SER A 401 -41.80 42.69 8.30
N MET A 402 -41.46 42.22 7.11
CA MET A 402 -42.35 42.07 5.96
C MET A 402 -43.11 40.72 5.91
N LEU A 403 -42.64 39.66 6.58
CA LEU A 403 -43.21 38.30 6.51
C LEU A 403 -44.40 38.11 7.45
N PRO A 404 -45.61 37.65 7.10
CA PRO A 404 -46.73 37.51 8.06
C PRO A 404 -46.39 36.81 9.39
N ALA A 405 -47.12 37.10 10.48
CA ALA A 405 -46.95 36.39 11.75
C ALA A 405 -47.14 34.88 11.55
N GLY A 406 -46.20 34.06 12.04
CA GLY A 406 -46.16 32.63 11.73
C GLY A 406 -44.79 31.99 12.00
N ALA A 407 -44.74 30.67 11.84
CA ALA A 407 -43.52 29.88 11.93
C ALA A 407 -42.92 29.64 10.54
N TYR A 408 -41.59 29.69 10.47
CA TYR A 408 -40.83 29.58 9.23
C TYR A 408 -39.57 28.74 9.46
N VAL A 409 -39.03 28.20 8.37
CA VAL A 409 -37.74 27.50 8.34
C VAL A 409 -36.76 28.39 7.61
N MET A 410 -35.67 28.78 8.27
CA MET A 410 -34.60 29.58 7.70
C MET A 410 -33.40 28.70 7.38
N HIS A 411 -32.91 28.79 6.15
CA HIS A 411 -31.67 28.17 5.69
C HIS A 411 -30.61 29.25 5.50
N LEU A 412 -29.41 29.02 6.01
CA LEU A 412 -28.28 29.92 5.89
C LEU A 412 -27.14 29.15 5.26
N ARG A 413 -26.51 29.74 4.24
CA ARG A 413 -25.38 29.15 3.55
C ARG A 413 -24.11 29.91 3.90
N GLY A 414 -23.13 29.20 4.46
CA GLY A 414 -21.78 29.71 4.71
C GLY A 414 -20.99 29.94 3.42
N MET A 415 -19.94 30.77 3.49
CA MET A 415 -18.99 30.98 2.38
C MET A 415 -18.19 29.71 2.02
N ASP A 416 -18.04 28.80 2.98
CA ASP A 416 -17.41 27.48 2.86
C ASP A 416 -18.32 26.43 2.17
N GLY A 417 -19.59 26.77 1.95
CA GLY A 417 -20.59 25.89 1.35
C GLY A 417 -21.42 25.08 2.35
N GLN A 418 -21.19 25.22 3.66
CA GLN A 418 -22.01 24.56 4.68
C GLN A 418 -23.40 25.21 4.81
N TYR A 419 -24.39 24.41 5.23
CA TYR A 419 -25.76 24.87 5.45
C TYR A 419 -26.14 24.77 6.93
N HIS A 420 -26.74 25.83 7.45
CA HIS A 420 -27.36 25.85 8.77
C HIS A 420 -28.87 26.04 8.63
N ILE A 421 -29.64 25.21 9.34
CA ILE A 421 -31.10 25.24 9.32
C ILE A 421 -31.61 25.61 10.70
N CYS A 422 -32.50 26.60 10.79
CA CYS A 422 -33.13 26.98 12.04
C CYS A 422 -34.61 27.28 11.87
N ARG A 423 -35.40 26.89 12.88
CA ARG A 423 -36.82 27.25 12.97
C ARG A 423 -36.94 28.60 13.62
N MET A 424 -37.65 29.52 12.98
CA MET A 424 -37.90 30.86 13.51
C MET A 424 -39.40 31.16 13.54
N ALA A 425 -39.82 31.97 14.50
CA ALA A 425 -41.20 32.43 14.62
C ALA A 425 -41.26 33.96 14.61
N ARG A 426 -42.13 34.52 13.78
CA ARG A 426 -42.50 35.94 13.82
C ARG A 426 -43.79 36.11 14.62
N LYS A 427 -43.76 37.02 15.58
CA LYS A 427 -44.94 37.43 16.36
C LYS A 427 -45.92 38.28 15.56
#